data_AF-A0A2R6A672-F1
#
_entry.id   AF-A0A2R6A672-F1
#
_cell.length_a   1.000
_cell.length_b   1.000
_cell.length_c   1.000
_cell.angle_alpha   90.00
_cell.angle_beta   90.00
_cell.angle_gamma   90.00
#
_symmetry.space_group_name_H-M   'P 1'
#
loop_
_entity.id
_entity.type
_entity.pdbx_description
1 polymer ?
#
loop_
_entity_poly.entity_id
_entity_poly.type
_entity_poly.pdbx_seq_one_letter_code
_entity_poly.pdbx_strand_id
1 'polypeptide(L)'
;MHRSALILLLFVLGSFALVVVTQSSHAVGPTLQPSFQTTALWGSPQAPLLAAPGSTSLPLYVSVTNLGPEELFSVVMRFQASYPLTPIKGVPNNITLRLPALPVGSTVALVGYFNISPSIQPGVYNQTLNVDYILGNETYSQTLNVGVPILGQPKIQLAGFSYNPLRVYPGYPYAELTTVLVNTGTATASSVSVELNMSYPVYPLYNGSES
;
A
#
# COMPACT_ATOMS: atom_id res chain seq x y z
N MET A 1 -35.20 47.18 -84.52
CA MET A 1 -34.13 46.27 -84.05
C MET A 1 -34.42 45.89 -82.61
N HIS A 2 -34.00 44.67 -82.22
CA HIS A 2 -34.16 43.99 -80.92
C HIS A 2 -35.45 43.19 -80.69
N ARG A 3 -35.41 41.97 -81.23
CA ARG A 3 -36.08 40.79 -80.66
C ARG A 3 -35.14 40.21 -79.59
N SER A 4 -35.55 40.25 -78.32
CA SER A 4 -34.81 39.67 -77.20
C SER A 4 -35.25 38.23 -76.96
N ALA A 5 -34.26 37.36 -76.75
CA ALA A 5 -34.38 35.93 -76.59
C ALA A 5 -34.98 35.54 -75.22
N LEU A 6 -35.82 34.50 -75.24
CA LEU A 6 -36.40 33.83 -74.07
C LEU A 6 -35.39 32.79 -73.56
N ILE A 7 -34.87 32.94 -72.34
CA ILE A 7 -34.02 31.94 -71.67
C ILE A 7 -34.88 31.19 -70.65
N LEU A 8 -35.00 29.87 -70.84
CA LEU A 8 -35.72 28.94 -69.97
C LEU A 8 -34.75 28.45 -68.88
N LEU A 9 -35.05 28.70 -67.60
CA LEU A 9 -34.26 28.20 -66.46
C LEU A 9 -34.98 26.99 -65.84
N LEU A 10 -34.40 25.79 -65.99
CA LEU A 10 -34.87 24.53 -65.41
C LEU A 10 -34.43 24.42 -63.94
N PHE A 11 -35.39 24.38 -63.00
CA PHE A 11 -35.15 24.01 -61.60
C PHE A 11 -35.32 22.49 -61.44
N VAL A 12 -34.24 21.80 -61.07
CA VAL A 12 -34.27 20.37 -60.71
C VAL A 12 -34.52 20.27 -59.21
N LEU A 13 -35.69 19.76 -58.81
CA LEU A 13 -35.98 19.36 -57.42
C LEU A 13 -35.43 17.95 -57.18
N GLY A 14 -34.37 17.83 -56.37
CA GLY A 14 -33.89 16.55 -55.85
C GLY A 14 -34.63 16.17 -54.56
N SER A 15 -35.29 15.02 -54.56
CA SER A 15 -35.90 14.42 -53.37
C SER A 15 -34.85 13.72 -52.51
N PHE A 16 -34.71 14.13 -51.25
CA PHE A 16 -33.93 13.40 -50.25
C PHE A 16 -34.87 12.42 -49.53
N ALA A 17 -34.67 11.12 -49.74
CA ALA A 17 -35.32 10.08 -48.93
C ALA A 17 -34.51 9.90 -47.63
N LEU A 18 -35.16 10.10 -46.49
CA LEU A 18 -34.60 9.86 -45.16
C LEU A 18 -34.50 8.36 -44.92
N VAL A 19 -33.28 7.81 -44.88
CA VAL A 19 -33.03 6.42 -44.46
C VAL A 19 -32.86 6.41 -42.95
N VAL A 20 -33.86 5.89 -42.22
CA VAL A 20 -33.75 5.63 -40.79
C VAL A 20 -33.04 4.28 -40.62
N VAL A 21 -31.76 4.32 -40.23
CA VAL A 21 -31.01 3.12 -39.84
C VAL A 21 -31.35 2.81 -38.38
N THR A 22 -32.15 1.77 -38.13
CA THR A 22 -32.36 1.26 -36.77
C THR A 22 -31.15 0.42 -36.36
N GLN A 23 -30.24 0.99 -35.60
CA GLN A 23 -29.21 0.21 -34.91
C GLN A 23 -29.86 -0.51 -33.74
N SER A 24 -29.93 -1.84 -33.78
CA SER A 24 -30.24 -2.65 -32.62
C SER A 24 -29.05 -2.58 -31.65
N SER A 25 -29.19 -1.78 -30.59
CA SER A 25 -28.28 -1.86 -29.46
C SER A 25 -28.58 -3.17 -28.72
N HIS A 26 -27.67 -4.13 -28.82
CA HIS A 26 -27.64 -5.21 -27.83
C HIS A 26 -27.25 -4.57 -26.50
N ALA A 27 -28.21 -4.40 -25.61
CA ALA A 27 -27.93 -4.06 -24.23
C ALA A 27 -27.11 -5.21 -23.64
N VAL A 28 -25.81 -5.00 -23.46
CA VAL A 28 -24.98 -5.85 -22.62
C VAL A 28 -25.53 -5.68 -21.20
N GLY A 29 -26.15 -6.72 -20.65
CA GLY A 29 -26.57 -6.74 -19.24
C GLY A 29 -25.35 -6.49 -18.33
N PRO A 30 -25.55 -6.16 -17.05
CA PRO A 30 -24.42 -5.98 -16.13
C PRO A 30 -23.55 -7.24 -16.15
N THR A 31 -22.30 -7.10 -16.61
CA THR A 31 -21.33 -8.19 -16.53
C THR A 31 -21.07 -8.47 -15.06
N LEU A 32 -21.34 -9.70 -14.61
CA LEU A 32 -21.02 -10.17 -13.25
C LEU A 32 -19.49 -10.25 -13.11
N GLN A 33 -18.84 -9.11 -12.93
CA GLN A 33 -17.40 -9.04 -12.68
C GLN A 33 -17.19 -8.99 -11.17
N PRO A 34 -16.41 -9.91 -10.57
CA PRO A 34 -16.14 -9.85 -9.15
C PRO A 34 -15.29 -8.62 -8.83
N SER A 35 -15.56 -8.05 -7.65
CA SER A 35 -14.73 -7.02 -7.06
C SER A 35 -13.83 -7.66 -6.02
N PHE A 36 -12.58 -7.22 -5.96
CA PHE A 36 -11.62 -7.65 -4.96
C PHE A 36 -11.17 -6.46 -4.14
N GLN A 37 -10.99 -6.69 -2.85
CA GLN A 37 -10.26 -5.77 -1.98
C GLN A 37 -8.94 -6.40 -1.58
N THR A 38 -7.86 -5.63 -1.72
CA THR A 38 -6.52 -6.05 -1.32
C THR A 38 -5.99 -5.14 -0.22
N THR A 39 -5.32 -5.72 0.76
CA THR A 39 -4.56 -4.97 1.78
C THR A 39 -3.25 -5.67 2.06
N ALA A 40 -2.21 -4.90 2.37
CA ALA A 40 -0.90 -5.42 2.72
C ALA A 40 -0.37 -4.82 4.01
N LEU A 41 0.26 -5.65 4.83
CA LEU A 41 0.96 -5.25 6.03
C LEU A 41 2.22 -6.10 6.21
N TRP A 42 3.22 -5.57 6.90
CA TRP A 42 4.41 -6.32 7.27
C TRP A 42 4.21 -7.01 8.61
N GLY A 43 4.76 -8.22 8.79
CA GLY A 43 4.49 -9.04 9.96
C GLY A 43 3.24 -9.90 9.78
N SER A 44 2.37 -9.83 10.78
CA SER A 44 1.05 -10.48 10.79
C SER A 44 0.01 -9.53 11.39
N PRO A 45 -1.30 -9.77 11.21
CA PRO A 45 -2.33 -8.95 11.85
C PRO A 45 -2.21 -8.85 13.38
N GLN A 46 -1.68 -9.89 14.03
CA GLN A 46 -1.49 -9.96 15.48
C GLN A 46 -0.16 -9.36 15.95
N ALA A 47 0.84 -9.33 15.06
CA ALA A 47 2.18 -8.82 15.33
C ALA A 47 2.67 -8.05 14.09
N PRO A 48 2.18 -6.81 13.87
CA PRO A 48 2.61 -5.99 12.75
C PRO A 48 4.06 -5.56 12.95
N LEU A 49 4.80 -5.49 11.84
CA LEU A 49 6.18 -5.03 11.81
C LEU A 49 6.27 -3.69 11.09
N LEU A 50 7.23 -2.88 11.52
CA LEU A 50 7.60 -1.68 10.80
C LEU A 50 8.59 -2.08 9.69
N ALA A 51 8.25 -1.74 8.46
CA ALA A 51 9.15 -1.89 7.32
C ALA A 51 9.74 -0.55 6.93
N ALA A 52 11.04 -0.54 6.68
CA ALA A 52 11.75 0.65 6.23
C ALA A 52 12.78 0.37 5.14
N PRO A 53 13.25 1.40 4.41
CA PRO A 53 14.33 1.25 3.44
C PRO A 53 15.50 0.46 4.02
N GLY A 54 15.91 -0.61 3.32
CA GLY A 54 17.01 -1.48 3.73
C GLY A 54 16.63 -2.60 4.70
N SER A 55 15.37 -2.70 5.14
CA SER A 55 14.92 -3.83 5.97
C SER A 55 15.08 -5.15 5.22
N THR A 56 15.51 -6.20 5.93
CA THR A 56 15.77 -7.52 5.34
C THR A 56 14.87 -8.58 5.95
N SER A 57 14.55 -9.60 5.16
CA SER A 57 13.82 -10.80 5.57
C SER A 57 12.49 -10.54 6.29
N LEU A 58 11.76 -9.48 5.89
CA LEU A 58 10.48 -9.16 6.48
C LEU A 58 9.35 -9.98 5.83
N PRO A 59 8.45 -10.59 6.62
CA PRO A 59 7.24 -11.20 6.10
C PRO A 59 6.26 -10.11 5.65
N LEU A 60 5.79 -10.20 4.41
CA LEU A 60 4.70 -9.41 3.85
C LEU A 60 3.43 -10.25 3.84
N TYR A 61 2.41 -9.79 4.54
CA TYR A 61 1.08 -10.39 4.60
C TYR A 61 0.15 -9.63 3.65
N VAL A 62 -0.30 -10.29 2.58
CA VAL A 62 -1.22 -9.73 1.57
C VAL A 62 -2.56 -10.43 1.69
N SER A 63 -3.59 -9.72 2.12
CA SER A 63 -4.96 -10.26 2.17
C SER A 63 -5.78 -9.83 0.97
N VAL A 64 -6.62 -10.76 0.51
CA VAL A 64 -7.50 -10.63 -0.65
C VAL A 64 -8.89 -11.05 -0.22
N THR A 65 -9.86 -10.15 -0.36
CA THR A 65 -11.26 -10.41 -0.05
C THR A 65 -12.08 -10.45 -1.33
N ASN A 66 -12.90 -11.49 -1.50
CA ASN A 66 -13.90 -11.56 -2.56
C ASN A 66 -15.10 -10.68 -2.17
N LEU A 67 -15.29 -9.56 -2.86
CA LEU A 67 -16.44 -8.66 -2.72
C LEU A 67 -17.41 -8.81 -3.91
N GLY A 68 -17.15 -9.76 -4.80
CA GLY A 68 -18.00 -10.08 -5.92
C GLY A 68 -19.37 -10.62 -5.50
N PRO A 69 -20.29 -10.74 -6.45
CA PRO A 69 -21.66 -11.16 -6.18
C PRO A 69 -21.79 -12.65 -5.85
N GLU A 70 -20.80 -13.47 -6.22
CA GLU A 70 -20.85 -14.93 -6.11
C GLU A 70 -19.51 -15.54 -5.68
N GLU A 71 -19.57 -16.81 -5.26
CA GLU A 71 -18.40 -17.61 -4.91
C GLU A 71 -17.54 -17.90 -6.16
N LEU A 72 -16.23 -17.85 -5.97
CA LEU A 72 -15.27 -18.15 -7.03
C LEU A 72 -14.70 -19.55 -6.86
N PHE A 73 -14.47 -20.27 -7.95
CA PHE A 73 -13.91 -21.62 -7.94
C PHE A 73 -12.52 -21.68 -8.59
N SER A 74 -11.74 -22.69 -8.23
CA SER A 74 -10.39 -22.95 -8.77
C SER A 74 -9.50 -21.69 -8.78
N VAL A 75 -9.48 -20.96 -7.67
CA VAL A 75 -8.82 -19.66 -7.56
C VAL A 75 -7.31 -19.86 -7.48
N VAL A 76 -6.57 -19.19 -8.37
CA VAL A 76 -5.10 -19.16 -8.40
C VAL A 76 -4.63 -17.72 -8.30
N MET A 77 -4.04 -17.37 -7.16
CA MET A 77 -3.49 -16.05 -6.90
C MET A 77 -1.98 -16.08 -7.05
N ARG A 78 -1.41 -15.15 -7.82
CA ARG A 78 0.04 -15.00 -8.02
C ARG A 78 0.44 -13.57 -7.69
N PHE A 79 1.05 -13.39 -6.51
CA PHE A 79 1.67 -12.14 -6.12
C PHE A 79 3.06 -12.04 -6.74
N GLN A 80 3.33 -10.98 -7.49
CA GLN A 80 4.60 -10.76 -8.15
C GLN A 80 5.28 -9.53 -7.58
N ALA A 81 6.39 -9.76 -6.88
CA ALA A 81 7.20 -8.69 -6.34
C ALA A 81 7.95 -7.97 -7.46
N SER A 82 8.02 -6.66 -7.34
CA SER A 82 8.80 -5.75 -8.17
C SER A 82 9.50 -4.74 -7.28
N TYR A 83 10.40 -3.92 -7.85
CA TYR A 83 11.04 -2.84 -7.11
C TYR A 83 10.01 -2.03 -6.31
N PRO A 84 10.19 -1.80 -5.01
CA PRO A 84 11.45 -1.92 -4.25
C PRO A 84 11.64 -3.24 -3.50
N LEU A 85 10.76 -4.22 -3.71
CA LEU A 85 10.79 -5.50 -3.04
C LEU A 85 11.63 -6.51 -3.81
N THR A 86 12.45 -7.25 -3.07
CA THR A 86 13.18 -8.41 -3.61
C THR A 86 12.94 -9.61 -2.70
N PRO A 87 12.56 -10.78 -3.23
CA PRO A 87 12.42 -11.98 -2.41
C PRO A 87 13.73 -12.31 -1.70
N ILE A 88 13.64 -12.92 -0.52
CA ILE A 88 14.84 -13.46 0.13
C ILE A 88 15.51 -14.53 -0.75
N LYS A 89 16.81 -14.72 -0.55
CA LYS A 89 17.61 -15.68 -1.32
C LYS A 89 17.00 -17.08 -1.24
N GLY A 90 16.76 -17.69 -2.40
CA GLY A 90 16.19 -19.04 -2.51
C GLY A 90 14.66 -19.09 -2.57
N VAL A 91 13.96 -17.95 -2.50
CA VAL A 91 12.50 -17.86 -2.68
C VAL A 91 12.19 -17.32 -4.07
N PRO A 92 11.21 -17.91 -4.80
CA PRO A 92 10.81 -17.42 -6.12
C PRO A 92 10.26 -15.98 -6.05
N ASN A 93 10.36 -15.26 -7.17
CA ASN A 93 9.85 -13.88 -7.28
C ASN A 93 8.31 -13.77 -7.28
N ASN A 94 7.62 -14.90 -7.40
CA ASN A 94 6.18 -14.98 -7.30
C ASN A 94 5.75 -15.92 -6.17
N ILE A 95 4.77 -15.46 -5.39
CA ILE A 95 4.09 -16.29 -4.39
C ILE A 95 2.79 -16.74 -5.02
N THR A 96 2.55 -18.05 -5.04
CA THR A 96 1.32 -18.60 -5.59
C THR A 96 0.49 -19.29 -4.52
N LEU A 97 -0.79 -18.92 -4.44
CA LEU A 97 -1.79 -19.58 -3.62
C LEU A 97 -2.87 -20.19 -4.52
N ARG A 98 -3.30 -21.42 -4.19
CA ARG A 98 -4.37 -22.13 -4.89
C ARG A 98 -5.45 -22.51 -3.92
N LEU A 99 -6.70 -22.21 -4.27
CA LEU A 99 -7.87 -22.49 -3.45
C LEU A 99 -8.92 -23.18 -4.31
N PRO A 100 -9.60 -24.22 -3.80
CA PRO A 100 -10.70 -24.84 -4.52
C PRO A 100 -11.88 -23.88 -4.69
N ALA A 101 -12.15 -23.04 -3.68
CA ALA A 101 -13.18 -22.02 -3.73
C ALA A 101 -12.82 -20.81 -2.84
N LEU A 102 -13.44 -19.66 -3.13
CA LEU A 102 -13.37 -18.43 -2.33
C LEU A 102 -14.78 -17.81 -2.24
N PRO A 103 -15.51 -18.05 -1.12
CA PRO A 103 -16.86 -17.53 -0.94
C PRO A 103 -16.91 -16.00 -0.89
N VAL A 104 -18.10 -15.45 -1.14
CA VAL A 104 -18.37 -14.01 -1.01
C VAL A 104 -18.10 -13.54 0.42
N GLY A 105 -17.45 -12.39 0.56
CA GLY A 105 -17.08 -11.79 1.84
C GLY A 105 -15.91 -12.49 2.54
N SER A 106 -15.41 -13.61 2.02
CA SER A 106 -14.28 -14.32 2.61
C SER A 106 -12.96 -13.67 2.24
N THR A 107 -12.03 -13.68 3.20
CA THR A 107 -10.67 -13.18 3.06
C THR A 107 -9.67 -14.32 3.13
N VAL A 108 -8.70 -14.30 2.22
CA VAL A 108 -7.54 -15.20 2.24
C VAL A 108 -6.25 -14.39 2.23
N ALA A 109 -5.14 -14.98 2.65
CA ALA A 109 -3.85 -14.32 2.67
C ALA A 109 -2.74 -15.10 1.97
N LEU A 110 -1.86 -14.36 1.30
CA LEU A 110 -0.56 -14.80 0.82
C LEU A 110 0.51 -14.22 1.74
N VAL A 111 1.49 -15.03 2.11
CA VAL A 111 2.62 -14.58 2.93
C VAL A 111 3.92 -14.95 2.24
N GLY A 112 4.86 -14.01 2.16
CA GLY A 112 6.23 -14.30 1.77
C GLY A 112 7.21 -13.29 2.31
N TYR A 113 8.50 -13.58 2.14
CA TYR A 113 9.58 -12.87 2.79
C TYR A 113 10.37 -12.03 1.79
N PHE A 114 10.54 -10.75 2.09
CA PHE A 114 11.15 -9.79 1.19
C PHE A 114 12.20 -8.93 1.89
N ASN A 115 13.22 -8.55 1.13
CA ASN A 115 14.11 -7.45 1.41
C ASN A 115 13.58 -6.19 0.71
N ILE A 116 13.85 -5.04 1.32
CA ILE A 116 13.44 -3.73 0.83
C ILE A 116 14.69 -2.96 0.41
N SER A 117 14.66 -2.38 -0.79
CA SER A 117 15.78 -1.53 -1.26
C SER A 117 16.12 -0.43 -0.24
N PRO A 118 17.41 -0.17 0.05
CA PRO A 118 17.81 0.93 0.93
C PRO A 118 17.70 2.31 0.25
N SER A 119 17.59 2.36 -1.08
CA SER A 119 17.60 3.61 -1.86
C SER A 119 16.22 4.24 -2.07
N ILE A 120 15.16 3.69 -1.45
CA ILE A 120 13.82 4.26 -1.56
C ILE A 120 13.50 5.24 -0.44
N GLN A 121 12.57 6.15 -0.74
CA GLN A 121 11.92 6.98 0.26
C GLN A 121 10.75 6.23 0.91
N PRO A 122 10.35 6.57 2.14
CA PRO A 122 9.09 6.09 2.69
C PRO A 122 7.89 6.42 1.79
N GLY A 123 6.96 5.48 1.66
CA GLY A 123 5.78 5.61 0.81
C GLY A 123 5.01 4.30 0.63
N VAL A 124 3.94 4.34 -0.16
CA VAL A 124 3.17 3.14 -0.54
C VAL A 124 3.59 2.70 -1.94
N TYR A 125 4.05 1.46 -2.05
CA TYR A 125 4.56 0.89 -3.29
C TYR A 125 3.59 -0.13 -3.86
N ASN A 126 3.19 0.09 -5.10
CA ASN A 126 2.25 -0.75 -5.82
C ASN A 126 2.91 -2.04 -6.28
N GLN A 127 2.31 -3.17 -5.94
CA GLN A 127 2.73 -4.51 -6.34
C GLN A 127 1.60 -5.21 -7.09
N THR A 128 1.95 -6.17 -7.94
CA THR A 128 0.99 -6.82 -8.83
C THR A 128 0.52 -8.14 -8.26
N LEU A 129 -0.80 -8.35 -8.22
CA LEU A 129 -1.42 -9.62 -7.87
C LEU A 129 -2.32 -10.07 -9.02
N ASN A 130 -2.00 -11.18 -9.66
CA ASN A 130 -2.86 -11.78 -10.67
C ASN A 130 -3.75 -12.84 -10.04
N VAL A 131 -5.04 -12.82 -10.34
CA VAL A 131 -6.04 -13.77 -9.84
C VAL A 131 -6.72 -14.42 -11.04
N ASP A 132 -6.51 -15.72 -11.21
CA ASP A 132 -7.28 -16.54 -12.14
C ASP A 132 -8.35 -17.29 -11.36
N TYR A 133 -9.57 -17.37 -11.88
CA TYR A 133 -10.69 -18.04 -11.21
C TYR A 133 -11.77 -18.46 -12.20
N ILE A 134 -12.67 -19.32 -11.74
CA ILE A 134 -13.89 -19.71 -12.45
C ILE A 134 -15.07 -19.03 -11.75
N LEU A 135 -15.94 -18.41 -12.53
CA LEU A 135 -17.21 -17.84 -12.08
C LEU A 135 -18.31 -18.36 -13.02
N GLY A 136 -19.31 -19.03 -12.45
CA GLY A 136 -20.26 -19.82 -13.25
C GLY A 136 -19.53 -20.89 -14.06
N ASN A 137 -19.63 -20.82 -15.39
CA ASN A 137 -18.98 -21.76 -16.32
C ASN A 137 -17.81 -21.15 -17.10
N GLU A 138 -17.37 -19.95 -16.74
CA GLU A 138 -16.33 -19.22 -17.47
C GLU A 138 -15.08 -18.99 -16.61
N THR A 139 -13.93 -18.95 -17.28
CA THR A 139 -12.63 -18.66 -16.67
C THR A 139 -12.27 -17.21 -16.87
N TYR A 140 -11.85 -16.56 -15.79
CA TYR A 140 -11.46 -15.16 -15.76
C TYR A 140 -10.04 -14.99 -15.24
N SER A 141 -9.40 -13.89 -15.64
CA SER A 141 -8.12 -13.45 -15.11
C SER A 141 -8.18 -11.96 -14.82
N GLN A 142 -7.73 -11.56 -13.63
CA GLN A 142 -7.73 -10.18 -13.19
C GLN A 142 -6.40 -9.79 -12.57
N THR A 143 -5.91 -8.62 -12.94
CA THR A 143 -4.73 -8.01 -12.32
C THR A 143 -5.17 -6.98 -11.30
N LEU A 144 -4.75 -7.19 -10.06
CA LEU A 144 -5.00 -6.33 -8.92
C LEU A 144 -3.72 -5.59 -8.54
N ASN A 145 -3.90 -4.35 -8.08
CA ASN A 145 -2.82 -3.58 -7.48
C ASN A 145 -2.87 -3.74 -5.96
N VAL A 146 -1.71 -3.98 -5.34
CA VAL A 146 -1.54 -4.14 -3.90
C VAL A 146 -0.62 -3.03 -3.40
N GLY A 147 -1.16 -2.10 -2.62
CA GLY A 147 -0.38 -1.03 -2.01
C GLY A 147 0.39 -1.55 -0.80
N VAL A 148 1.71 -1.65 -0.91
CA VAL A 148 2.60 -2.10 0.17
C VAL A 148 3.22 -0.89 0.88
N PRO A 149 2.87 -0.63 2.14
CA PRO A 149 3.41 0.51 2.88
C PRO A 149 4.85 0.24 3.30
N ILE A 150 5.77 1.12 2.96
CA ILE A 150 7.15 1.12 3.45
C ILE A 150 7.35 2.43 4.18
N LEU A 151 7.49 2.37 5.50
CA LEU A 151 7.59 3.53 6.37
C LEU A 151 9.07 3.88 6.60
N GLY A 152 9.33 4.97 7.32
CA GLY A 152 10.68 5.23 7.80
C GLY A 152 11.03 4.40 9.04
N GLN A 153 12.26 4.49 9.51
CA GLN A 153 12.66 3.97 10.82
C GLN A 153 12.82 5.12 11.82
N PRO A 154 12.30 5.01 13.05
CA PRO A 154 12.65 5.95 14.10
C PRO A 154 14.12 5.77 14.50
N LYS A 155 14.80 6.88 14.83
CA LYS A 155 16.18 6.87 15.30
C LYS A 155 16.33 7.95 16.36
N ILE A 156 16.26 7.53 17.63
CA ILE A 156 16.40 8.44 18.77
C ILE A 156 17.87 8.64 19.10
N GLN A 157 18.28 9.90 19.27
CA GLN A 157 19.63 10.30 19.64
C GLN A 157 19.59 11.36 20.74
N LEU A 158 20.59 11.36 21.62
CA LEU A 158 20.81 12.45 22.56
C LEU A 158 21.34 13.67 21.80
N ALA A 159 20.56 14.74 21.74
CA ALA A 159 20.96 16.00 21.13
C ALA A 159 21.83 16.84 22.09
N GLY A 160 21.59 16.72 23.39
CA GLY A 160 22.35 17.44 24.40
C GLY A 160 21.78 17.25 25.81
N PHE A 161 22.46 17.84 26.78
CA PHE A 161 22.03 17.88 28.16
C PHE A 161 22.44 19.19 28.83
N SER A 162 21.73 19.58 29.87
CA SER A 162 22.08 20.72 30.73
C SER A 162 21.81 20.39 32.20
N TYR A 163 22.47 21.14 33.08
CA TYR A 163 22.28 21.04 34.53
C TYR A 163 21.84 22.35 35.13
N ASN A 164 21.01 22.27 36.16
CA ASN A 164 20.70 23.39 37.04
C ASN A 164 20.97 22.97 38.51
N PRO A 165 21.96 23.58 39.20
CA PRO A 165 22.84 24.66 38.72
C PRO A 165 23.87 24.22 37.66
N LEU A 166 24.33 25.16 36.83
CA LEU A 166 25.27 24.91 35.71
C LEU A 166 26.61 24.29 36.13
N ARG A 167 26.96 24.34 37.41
CA ARG A 167 28.13 23.69 37.99
C ARG A 167 27.71 22.90 39.22
N VAL A 168 28.03 21.62 39.20
CA VAL A 168 27.74 20.67 40.26
C VAL A 168 29.07 20.22 40.86
N TYR A 169 29.23 20.37 42.16
CA TYR A 169 30.43 19.99 42.90
C TYR A 169 30.11 18.90 43.93
N PRO A 170 31.10 18.09 44.35
CA PRO A 170 30.92 17.17 45.46
C PRO A 170 30.33 17.87 46.68
N GLY A 171 29.26 17.29 47.25
CA GLY A 171 28.54 17.87 48.39
C GLY A 171 27.37 18.80 48.02
N TYR A 172 27.11 19.05 46.74
CA TYR A 172 25.87 19.71 46.32
C TYR A 172 24.65 18.83 46.67
N PRO A 173 23.57 19.41 47.21
CA PRO A 173 22.45 18.63 47.70
C PRO A 173 21.64 17.98 46.57
N TYR A 174 21.57 18.63 45.40
CA TYR A 174 20.91 18.12 44.20
C TYR A 174 21.32 18.94 42.96
N ALA A 175 21.09 18.37 41.78
CA ALA A 175 21.13 19.06 40.50
C ALA A 175 20.04 18.49 39.59
N GLU A 176 19.36 19.38 38.85
CA GLU A 176 18.40 18.99 37.83
C GLU A 176 19.15 18.71 36.53
N LEU A 177 18.96 17.52 35.95
CA LEU A 177 19.47 17.15 34.63
C LEU A 177 18.33 17.22 33.63
N THR A 178 18.48 18.07 32.61
CA THR A 178 17.59 18.09 31.46
C THR A 178 18.31 17.47 30.27
N THR A 179 17.75 16.43 29.67
CA THR A 179 18.26 15.83 28.43
C THR A 179 17.34 16.14 27.27
N VAL A 180 17.91 16.51 26.12
CA VAL A 180 17.15 16.70 24.88
C VAL A 180 17.38 15.50 23.99
N LEU A 181 16.32 14.74 23.73
CA LEU A 181 16.33 13.66 22.76
C LEU A 181 15.74 14.16 21.44
N VAL A 182 16.34 13.76 20.33
CA VAL A 182 15.86 14.07 18.98
C VAL A 182 15.64 12.77 18.21
N ASN A 183 14.53 12.68 17.48
CA ASN A 183 14.32 11.63 16.50
C ASN A 183 14.92 12.08 15.16
N THR A 184 16.10 11.59 14.82
CA THR A 184 16.75 11.80 13.51
C THR A 184 16.36 10.75 12.48
N GLY A 185 15.40 9.89 12.82
CA GLY A 185 14.85 8.89 11.93
C GLY A 185 13.89 9.46 10.90
N THR A 186 13.42 8.59 10.01
CA THR A 186 12.48 8.93 8.94
C THR A 186 11.04 8.56 9.28
N ALA A 187 10.78 8.04 10.48
CA ALA A 187 9.45 7.78 11.01
C ALA A 187 9.32 8.21 12.48
N THR A 188 8.08 8.47 12.89
CA THR A 188 7.71 8.75 14.28
C THR A 188 8.06 7.56 15.17
N ALA A 189 8.71 7.83 16.31
CA ALA A 189 8.88 6.86 17.37
C ALA A 189 7.62 6.84 18.26
N SER A 190 7.02 5.68 18.47
CA SER A 190 5.89 5.48 19.37
C SER A 190 6.30 4.59 20.55
N SER A 191 5.60 4.73 21.68
CA SER A 191 5.87 3.95 22.91
C SER A 191 7.33 4.04 23.38
N VAL A 192 7.92 5.24 23.30
CA VAL A 192 9.30 5.48 23.71
C VAL A 192 9.39 5.40 25.23
N SER A 193 10.25 4.49 25.71
CA SER A 193 10.67 4.43 27.11
C SER A 193 12.08 4.99 27.22
N VAL A 194 12.30 5.88 28.16
CA VAL A 194 13.63 6.42 28.47
C VAL A 194 14.01 5.91 29.84
N GLU A 195 15.23 5.42 29.98
CA GLU A 195 15.78 4.96 31.25
C GLU A 195 17.11 5.68 31.47
N LEU A 196 17.23 6.37 32.60
CA LEU A 196 18.47 7.01 33.01
C LEU A 196 19.22 6.10 34.00
N ASN A 197 20.28 5.46 33.51
CA ASN A 197 21.14 4.64 34.34
C ASN A 197 22.21 5.49 35.04
N MET A 198 22.12 5.59 36.37
CA MET A 198 23.06 6.32 37.22
C MET A 198 23.98 5.38 37.98
N SER A 199 25.22 5.83 38.21
CA SER A 199 26.20 5.14 39.05
C SER A 199 26.97 6.15 39.90
N TYR A 200 27.61 5.65 40.98
CA TYR A 200 28.40 6.48 41.88
C TYR A 200 29.36 7.39 41.08
N PRO A 201 29.43 8.70 41.40
CA PRO A 201 28.93 9.37 42.60
C PRO A 201 27.53 10.02 42.49
N VAL A 202 26.78 9.75 41.42
CA VAL A 202 25.47 10.40 41.19
C VAL A 202 24.34 9.40 41.45
N TYR A 203 23.29 9.89 42.14
CA TYR A 203 22.13 9.09 42.50
C TYR A 203 20.85 9.90 42.28
N PRO A 204 19.73 9.23 41.97
CA PRO A 204 18.42 9.87 41.97
C PRO A 204 18.13 10.45 43.36
N LEU A 205 17.60 11.67 43.40
CA LEU A 205 17.32 12.37 44.65
C LEU A 205 16.22 11.66 45.46
N TYR A 206 15.25 11.07 44.76
CA TYR A 206 14.18 10.23 45.31
C TYR A 206 13.68 9.27 44.23
N ASN A 207 12.96 8.22 44.63
CA ASN A 207 12.42 7.22 43.72
C ASN A 207 11.48 7.87 42.68
N GLY A 208 11.80 7.75 41.38
CA GLY A 208 11.06 8.39 40.30
C GLY A 208 11.57 9.77 39.87
N SER A 209 12.69 10.26 40.43
CA SER A 209 13.36 11.48 39.94
C SER A 209 14.10 11.29 38.59
N GLU A 210 14.16 10.04 38.13
CA GLU A 210 14.76 9.55 36.89
C GLU A 210 13.76 9.27 35.76
N SER A 211 12.46 9.53 36.00
CA SER A 211 11.33 9.25 35.09
C SER A 211 10.99 10.39 34.14
#